data_AF-A0A1M7P1P3-F1
#
_entry.id   AF-A0A1M7P1P3-F1
#
_cell.length_a   1.000
_cell.length_b   1.000
_cell.length_c   1.000
_cell.angle_alpha   90.00
_cell.angle_beta   90.00
_cell.angle_gamma   90.00
#
_symmetry.space_group_name_H-M   'P 1'
#
loop_
_entity.id
_entity.type
_entity.pdbx_description
1 polymer ?
#
loop_
_entity_poly.entity_id
_entity_poly.type
_entity_poly.pdbx_seq_one_letter_code
_entity_poly.pdbx_strand_id
1 'polypeptide(L)'
;MKKLILIEEEVLVRLMEGKHVEGSLFRDKWTGIITFNAYKRLLKKRAKDVLIKKTPWGWLKGSATRHKRYTSMPNELTLEEQLEIMDQENEMAKRALIESYIIECV
;
A
#
# COMPACT_ATOMS: atom_id res chain seq x y z
N MET A 1 9.18 -1.64 44.52
CA MET A 1 9.69 -0.39 43.88
C MET A 1 8.71 0.05 42.80
N LYS A 2 8.17 1.26 42.89
CA LYS A 2 7.32 1.83 41.83
C LYS A 2 8.22 2.50 40.79
N LYS A 3 8.09 2.14 39.51
CA LYS A 3 8.80 2.80 38.40
C LYS A 3 7.85 3.81 37.77
N LEU A 4 8.29 5.06 37.62
CA LEU A 4 7.50 6.12 36.99
C LEU A 4 7.83 6.16 35.50
N ILE A 5 6.79 6.08 34.65
CA ILE A 5 6.90 6.19 33.20
C ILE A 5 6.10 7.41 32.77
N LEU A 6 6.76 8.36 32.13
CA LEU A 6 6.12 9.50 31.49
C LEU A 6 5.62 9.07 30.11
N ILE A 7 4.34 9.29 29.86
CA ILE A 7 3.65 8.99 28.60
C ILE A 7 2.94 10.27 28.18
N GLU A 8 3.05 10.65 26.90
CA GLU A 8 2.25 11.76 26.35
C GLU A 8 0.75 11.45 26.50
N GLU A 9 -0.05 12.44 26.88
CA GLU A 9 -1.48 12.26 27.14
C GLU A 9 -2.24 11.66 25.94
N GLU A 10 -1.91 12.08 24.71
CA GLU A 10 -2.50 11.55 23.49
C GLU A 10 -2.27 10.03 23.33
N VAL A 11 -1.09 9.55 23.73
CA VAL A 11 -0.76 8.12 23.70
C VAL A 11 -1.57 7.38 24.76
N LEU A 12 -1.72 7.95 25.95
CA LEU A 12 -2.52 7.37 27.03
C LEU A 12 -3.99 7.21 26.60
N VAL A 13 -4.58 8.23 25.97
CA VAL A 13 -5.96 8.17 25.45
C VAL A 13 -6.10 7.04 24.43
N ARG A 14 -5.17 6.91 23.48
CA ARG A 14 -5.21 5.84 22.46
C ARG A 14 -5.12 4.44 23.09
N LEU A 15 -4.31 4.28 24.13
CA LEU A 15 -4.21 3.01 24.88
C LEU A 15 -5.51 2.69 25.62
N MET A 16 -6.16 3.69 26.24
CA MET A 16 -7.46 3.52 26.90
C MET A 16 -8.57 3.12 25.91
N GLU A 17 -8.49 3.57 24.66
CA GLU A 17 -9.40 3.16 23.58
C GLU A 17 -9.10 1.75 23.03
N GLY A 18 -8.12 1.03 23.61
CA GLY A 18 -7.72 -0.31 23.19
C GLY A 18 -6.86 -0.35 21.93
N LYS A 19 -6.30 0.80 21.50
CA LYS A 19 -5.42 0.85 20.33
C LYS A 19 -4.00 0.45 20.70
N HIS A 20 -3.32 -0.22 19.79
CA HIS A 20 -1.90 -0.52 19.91
C HIS A 20 -1.04 0.68 19.48
N VAL A 21 -0.07 1.07 20.30
CA VAL A 21 0.87 2.18 20.02
C VAL A 21 2.31 1.68 20.11
N GLU A 22 3.02 1.70 18.99
CA GLU A 22 4.45 1.38 18.93
C GLU A 22 5.30 2.61 19.31
N GLY A 23 6.45 2.39 19.95
CA GLY A 23 7.35 3.45 20.34
C GLY A 23 8.65 2.93 20.96
N SER A 24 9.47 3.85 21.46
CA SER A 24 10.69 3.55 22.20
C SER A 24 10.59 4.02 23.65
N LEU A 25 11.20 3.24 24.56
CA LEU A 25 11.39 3.63 25.96
C LEU A 25 12.78 4.21 26.14
N PHE A 26 12.86 5.44 26.63
CA PHE A 26 14.11 6.09 26.97
C PHE A 26 14.21 6.23 28.48
N ARG A 27 15.38 5.91 29.06
CA ARG A 27 15.69 6.20 30.46
C ARG A 27 16.76 7.27 30.51
N ASP A 28 16.42 8.41 31.08
CA ASP A 28 17.41 9.44 31.35
C ASP A 28 18.39 8.96 32.43
N LYS A 29 19.68 9.10 32.14
CA LYS A 29 20.77 8.70 33.04
C LYS A 29 20.90 9.64 34.25
N TRP A 30 20.50 10.90 34.12
CA TRP A 30 20.68 11.91 35.18
C TRP A 30 19.51 11.95 36.14
N THR A 31 18.28 11.99 35.63
CA THR A 31 17.06 12.03 36.46
C THR A 31 16.50 10.66 36.82
N GLY A 32 16.91 9.61 36.08
CA GLY A 32 16.37 8.25 36.24
C GLY A 32 14.94 8.07 35.72
N ILE A 33 14.35 9.12 35.13
CA ILE A 33 12.99 9.13 34.58
C ILE A 33 12.94 8.28 33.31
N ILE A 34 11.86 7.49 33.18
CA ILE A 34 11.58 6.71 31.98
C ILE A 34 10.51 7.45 31.18
N THR A 35 10.75 7.68 29.89
CA THR A 35 9.81 8.34 28.97
C THR A 35 9.49 7.39 27.82
N PHE A 36 8.20 7.23 27.52
CA PHE A 36 7.73 6.53 26.33
C PHE A 36 7.53 7.52 25.18
N ASN A 37 8.19 7.29 24.06
CA ASN A 37 8.07 8.10 22.85
C ASN A 37 7.43 7.28 21.73
N ALA A 38 6.17 7.61 21.38
CA ALA A 38 5.44 6.92 20.33
C ALA A 38 6.02 7.23 18.94
N TYR A 39 6.08 6.22 18.08
CA TYR A 39 6.48 6.43 16.69
C TYR A 39 5.38 7.20 15.95
N LYS A 40 5.64 8.47 15.65
CA LYS A 40 4.78 9.34 14.83
C LYS A 40 4.90 8.97 13.34
N ARG A 41 4.60 7.71 13.00
CA ARG A 41 4.57 7.25 11.60
C ARG A 41 3.38 7.92 10.92
N LEU A 42 3.67 8.85 10.00
CA LEU A 42 2.64 9.34 9.08
C LEU A 42 2.13 8.15 8.28
N LEU A 43 0.86 7.77 8.50
CA LEU A 43 0.17 6.81 7.64
C LEU A 43 0.20 7.39 6.23
N LYS A 44 1.07 6.84 5.36
CA LYS A 44 1.09 7.19 3.94
C LYS A 44 -0.24 6.73 3.35
N LYS A 45 -1.24 7.62 3.33
CA LYS A 45 -2.48 7.44 2.57
C LYS A 45 -2.13 7.56 1.08
N ARG A 46 -1.54 6.51 0.50
CA ARG A 46 -1.42 6.42 -0.96
C ARG A 46 -2.82 6.15 -1.49
N ALA A 47 -3.28 7.00 -2.41
CA ALA A 47 -4.46 6.69 -3.21
C ALA A 47 -4.26 5.30 -3.83
N LYS A 48 -5.22 4.41 -3.63
CA LYS A 48 -5.15 3.06 -4.20
C LYS A 48 -5.33 3.17 -5.70
N ASP A 49 -4.58 2.38 -6.46
CA ASP A 49 -4.79 2.28 -7.90
C ASP A 49 -6.20 1.68 -8.15
N VAL A 50 -6.92 2.26 -9.10
CA VAL A 50 -8.25 1.81 -9.53
C VAL A 50 -8.08 0.71 -10.57
N LEU A 51 -8.88 -0.36 -10.47
CA LEU A 51 -8.89 -1.41 -11.48
C LEU A 51 -9.67 -0.92 -12.71
N ILE A 52 -9.01 -0.91 -13.87
CA ILE A 52 -9.64 -0.55 -15.15
C ILE A 52 -10.22 -1.81 -15.79
N LYS A 53 -9.40 -2.86 -15.93
CA LYS A 53 -9.83 -4.13 -16.52
C LYS A 53 -9.05 -5.30 -15.94
N LYS A 54 -9.75 -6.41 -15.70
CA LYS A 54 -9.12 -7.71 -15.43
C LYS A 54 -8.93 -8.44 -16.75
N THR A 55 -7.74 -8.97 -16.97
CA THR A 55 -7.42 -9.79 -18.14
C THR A 55 -7.25 -11.25 -17.71
N PRO A 56 -7.24 -12.22 -18.64
CA PRO A 56 -7.05 -13.62 -18.30
C PRO A 56 -5.80 -13.89 -17.47
N TRP A 57 -4.69 -13.22 -17.78
CA TRP A 57 -3.40 -13.42 -17.13
C TRP A 57 -2.98 -12.27 -16.21
N GLY A 58 -3.88 -11.34 -15.88
CA GLY A 58 -3.49 -10.19 -15.10
C GLY A 58 -4.52 -9.08 -14.90
N TRP A 59 -4.02 -7.85 -14.80
CA TRP A 59 -4.84 -6.67 -14.58
C TRP A 59 -4.19 -5.39 -15.10
N LEU A 60 -5.07 -4.50 -15.55
CA LEU A 60 -4.76 -3.11 -15.87
C LEU A 60 -5.33 -2.21 -14.77
N LYS A 61 -4.47 -1.40 -14.15
CA LYS A 61 -4.82 -0.47 -13.08
C LYS A 61 -4.40 0.95 -13.42
N GLY A 62 -5.22 1.93 -13.05
CA GLY A 62 -4.94 3.36 -13.15
C GLY A 62 -4.57 3.95 -11.80
N SER A 63 -3.51 4.74 -11.76
CA SER A 63 -3.23 5.67 -10.66
C SER A 63 -3.39 7.10 -11.17
N ALA A 64 -3.37 8.08 -10.28
CA ALA A 64 -3.47 9.50 -10.64
C ALA A 64 -2.41 10.00 -11.66
N THR A 65 -1.33 9.25 -11.89
CA THR A 65 -0.21 9.67 -12.74
C THR A 65 0.20 8.64 -13.78
N ARG A 66 -0.30 7.40 -13.73
CA ARG A 66 0.15 6.35 -14.65
C ARG A 66 -0.87 5.22 -14.75
N HIS A 67 -0.85 4.57 -15.90
CA HIS A 67 -1.46 3.26 -16.10
C HIS A 67 -0.42 2.17 -15.85
N LYS A 68 -0.82 1.10 -15.16
CA LYS A 68 0.03 -0.04 -14.82
C LYS A 68 -0.61 -1.32 -15.31
N ARG A 69 0.11 -2.06 -16.16
CA ARG A 69 -0.25 -3.41 -16.57
C ARG A 69 0.59 -4.41 -15.79
N TYR A 70 -0.06 -5.43 -15.26
CA TYR A 70 0.59 -6.58 -14.66
C TYR A 70 0.09 -7.83 -15.36
N THR A 71 1.01 -8.71 -15.72
CA THR A 71 0.72 -10.00 -16.35
C THR A 71 1.58 -11.04 -15.65
N SER A 72 0.98 -12.18 -15.32
CA SER A 72 1.66 -13.31 -14.69
C SER A 72 1.17 -14.59 -15.35
N MET A 73 2.12 -15.41 -15.79
CA MET A 73 1.88 -16.63 -16.55
C MET A 73 2.68 -17.79 -15.92
N PRO A 74 2.23 -19.05 -16.04
CA PRO A 74 2.97 -20.22 -15.60
C PRO A 74 4.30 -20.37 -16.35
N ASN A 75 5.33 -20.81 -15.64
CA ASN A 75 6.64 -21.08 -16.24
C ASN A 75 6.65 -22.33 -17.15
N GLU A 76 5.59 -23.13 -17.11
CA GLU A 76 5.42 -24.35 -17.91
C GLU A 76 5.12 -24.05 -19.38
N LEU A 77 4.66 -22.83 -19.69
CA LEU A 77 4.41 -22.39 -21.06
C LEU A 77 5.73 -22.22 -21.82
N THR A 78 5.71 -22.58 -23.09
CA THR A 78 6.82 -22.30 -24.01
C THR A 78 6.99 -20.79 -24.21
N LEU A 79 8.18 -20.38 -24.65
CA LEU A 79 8.46 -18.97 -24.92
C LEU A 79 7.51 -18.39 -25.98
N GLU A 80 7.17 -19.18 -27.00
CA GLU A 80 6.27 -18.76 -28.08
C GLU A 80 4.86 -18.47 -27.53
N GLU A 81 4.33 -19.36 -26.69
CA GLU A 81 3.03 -19.16 -26.03
C GLU A 81 3.05 -17.94 -25.10
N GLN A 82 4.14 -17.74 -24.35
CA GLN A 82 4.28 -16.57 -23.47
C GLN A 82 4.28 -15.26 -24.28
N LEU A 83 4.99 -15.22 -25.42
CA LEU A 83 5.03 -14.03 -26.28
C LEU A 83 3.66 -13.75 -26.90
N GLU A 84 2.96 -14.79 -27.39
CA GLU A 84 1.63 -14.63 -27.94
C GLU A 84 0.64 -14.08 -26.89
N ILE A 85 0.67 -14.62 -25.67
CA ILE A 85 -0.15 -14.11 -24.57
C ILE A 85 0.21 -12.66 -24.24
N MET A 86 1.50 -12.30 -24.22
CA MET A 86 1.94 -10.93 -23.95
C MET A 86 1.37 -9.93 -24.96
N ASP A 87 1.31 -10.30 -26.23
CA ASP A 87 0.75 -9.48 -27.31
C ASP A 87 -0.77 -9.37 -27.21
N GLN A 88 -1.47 -10.48 -26.97
CA GLN A 88 -2.92 -10.48 -26.75
C GLN A 88 -3.30 -9.59 -25.56
N GLU A 89 -2.59 -9.73 -24.43
CA GLU A 89 -2.77 -8.93 -23.22
C GLU A 89 -2.49 -7.43 -23.48
N ASN A 90 -1.51 -7.12 -24.33
CA ASN A 90 -1.19 -5.74 -24.72
C ASN A 90 -2.34 -5.12 -25.53
N GLU A 91 -2.87 -5.85 -26.50
CA GLU A 91 -4.00 -5.38 -27.30
C GLU A 91 -5.27 -5.20 -26.46
N MET A 92 -5.54 -6.11 -25.53
CA MET A 92 -6.66 -5.94 -24.58
C MET A 92 -6.47 -4.71 -23.69
N ALA A 93 -5.26 -4.47 -23.19
CA ALA A 93 -4.96 -3.30 -22.37
C ALA A 93 -5.15 -2.00 -23.15
N LYS A 94 -4.68 -1.93 -24.41
CA LYS A 94 -4.90 -0.76 -25.28
C LYS A 94 -6.39 -0.47 -25.47
N ARG A 95 -7.18 -1.48 -25.82
CA ARG A 95 -8.64 -1.33 -26.01
C ARG A 95 -9.32 -0.87 -24.72
N ALA A 96 -8.94 -1.45 -23.58
CA ALA A 96 -9.48 -1.08 -22.27
C ALA A 96 -9.23 0.40 -21.92
N LEU A 97 -8.04 0.91 -22.24
CA LEU A 97 -7.71 2.32 -22.00
C LEU A 97 -8.53 3.27 -22.89
N ILE A 98 -8.78 2.87 -24.14
CA ILE A 98 -9.63 3.65 -25.05
C ILE A 98 -11.07 3.66 -24.54
N GLU A 99 -11.60 2.49 -24.17
CA GLU A 99 -12.94 2.34 -23.58
C GLU A 99 -13.09 3.22 -22.33
N SER A 100 -12.13 3.17 -21.40
CA SER A 100 -12.17 3.99 -20.19
C SER A 100 -12.11 5.48 -20.48
N TYR A 101 -11.29 5.89 -21.45
CA TYR A 101 -11.18 7.30 -21.85
C TYR A 101 -12.49 7.83 -22.45
N ILE A 102 -13.17 7.04 -23.28
CA ILE A 102 -14.48 7.40 -23.84
C ILE A 102 -15.51 7.57 -22.72
N ILE A 103 -15.55 6.65 -21.75
CA ILE A 103 -16.48 6.72 -20.60
C ILE A 103 -16.21 7.96 -19.74
N GLU A 104 -14.96 8.34 -19.54
CA GLU A 104 -14.61 9.52 -18.73
C GLU A 104 -14.91 10.85 -19.44
N CYS A 105 -15.02 10.85 -20.77
CA CYS A 105 -15.25 12.06 -21.58
C CYS A 105 -16.72 12.29 -21.98
N VAL A 106 -17.61 11.34 -21.68
CA VAL A 106 -19.07 11.42 -21.89
C VAL A 106 -19.76 11.67 -20.55
#